data_AF-A0A919XKG2-F1
#
_entry.id   AF-A0A919XKG2-F1
#
_cell.length_a   1.000
_cell.length_b   1.000
_cell.length_c   1.000
_cell.angle_alpha   90.00
_cell.angle_beta   90.00
_cell.angle_gamma   90.00
#
_symmetry.space_group_name_H-M   'P 1'
#
loop_
_entity.id
_entity.type
_entity.pdbx_description
1 polymer ?
#
loop_
_entity_poly.entity_id
_entity_poly.type
_entity_poly.pdbx_seq_one_letter_code
_entity_poly.pdbx_strand_id
1 'polypeptide(L)'
;MSEKEEGHTFRGFIRLAKTLPQTAAEAVKGKYVCWKASQDLIKERRPLGWRESAAHSIRDQLKRLLADRNRMHGGAFGKEEGPVPLSPEDREIVRTIREAALEASLSNITRTKAYYDCYRDNPELHWSFLAHMVSRNAGWNMTDLKGGLFSDVVPAQLQEDIYQMLERSNALIFLDAYPQLLLYVHSRKLGRSLFYLLPEFRVSVFMRPIWERFWIERDSALLAVGLIINEQNYIEGRVVQNSYFQKRVLNHPFFAMNSFFQMNQVVFPLLGESQAGTDDGNAAAVPPPAGSCTEEAAKGGEAGCRGMVGLVLEHFADLGERIEFGKALYAMLFGYKDVLAGVEAFAARTEHLGSRQEYWPRLFTNDKKTALNSPEESAELLKREWLPPDKRLYSPTLNEVWQDMPYEPITRYDWFKTKDALDHLNRPKRPVLIEMSHAHRFAVQKAALTHDANRAVHAAVSDAAPRQP
;
A
#
# COMPACT_ATOMS: atom_id res chain seq x y z
N MET A 1 -54.50 -15.39 12.79
CA MET A 1 -53.23 -15.37 12.02
C MET A 1 -52.28 -14.23 12.46
N SER A 2 -52.46 -13.61 13.64
CA SER A 2 -51.67 -12.43 14.08
C SER A 2 -50.67 -12.70 15.22
N GLU A 3 -50.69 -13.88 15.86
CA GLU A 3 -49.83 -14.14 17.05
C GLU A 3 -48.53 -14.91 16.75
N LYS A 4 -48.37 -15.49 15.55
CA LYS A 4 -47.16 -16.25 15.18
C LYS A 4 -46.04 -15.39 14.57
N GLU A 5 -46.35 -14.23 14.00
CA GLU A 5 -45.35 -13.33 13.42
C GLU A 5 -44.63 -12.48 14.49
N GLU A 6 -45.33 -11.99 15.52
CA GLU A 6 -44.71 -11.19 16.59
C GLU A 6 -43.68 -11.97 17.45
N GLY A 7 -43.90 -13.28 17.63
CA GLY A 7 -43.00 -14.14 18.42
C GLY A 7 -41.64 -14.41 17.75
N HIS A 8 -41.56 -14.35 16.42
CA HIS A 8 -40.32 -14.56 15.66
C HIS A 8 -39.44 -13.31 15.62
N THR A 9 -40.05 -12.13 15.46
CA THR A 9 -39.36 -10.83 15.51
C THR A 9 -38.84 -10.50 16.90
N PHE A 10 -39.60 -10.81 17.96
CA PHE A 10 -39.19 -10.58 19.35
C PHE A 10 -38.06 -11.52 19.79
N ARG A 11 -38.07 -12.80 19.38
CA ARG A 11 -36.95 -13.73 19.62
C ARG A 11 -35.70 -13.35 18.84
N GLY A 12 -35.83 -12.81 17.62
CA GLY A 12 -34.72 -12.25 16.84
C GLY A 12 -34.09 -11.04 17.53
N PHE A 13 -34.91 -10.12 18.06
CA PHE A 13 -34.46 -8.94 18.81
C PHE A 13 -33.77 -9.29 20.13
N ILE A 14 -34.30 -10.26 20.88
CA ILE A 14 -33.67 -10.74 22.13
C ILE A 14 -32.35 -11.47 21.85
N ARG A 15 -32.25 -12.21 20.74
CA ARG A 15 -30.99 -12.87 20.33
C ARG A 15 -29.94 -11.82 19.94
N LEU A 16 -30.33 -10.78 19.20
CA LEU A 16 -29.48 -9.64 18.82
C LEU A 16 -29.04 -8.81 20.05
N ALA A 17 -29.95 -8.58 21.00
CA ALA A 17 -29.68 -7.88 22.26
C ALA A 17 -28.76 -8.65 23.22
N LYS A 18 -28.79 -10.00 23.17
CA LYS A 18 -27.88 -10.85 23.95
C LYS A 18 -26.50 -11.03 23.31
N THR A 19 -26.37 -10.89 22.00
CA THR A 19 -25.08 -10.93 21.31
C THR A 19 -24.35 -9.60 21.38
N LEU A 20 -25.05 -8.46 21.41
CA LEU A 20 -24.44 -7.11 21.47
C LEU A 20 -23.37 -6.93 22.57
N PRO A 21 -23.58 -7.36 23.84
CA PRO A 21 -22.55 -7.26 24.89
C PRO A 21 -21.35 -8.18 24.65
N GLN A 22 -21.56 -9.38 24.11
CA GLN A 22 -20.49 -10.33 23.80
C GLN A 22 -19.66 -9.86 22.61
N THR A 23 -20.31 -9.37 21.55
CA THR A 23 -19.64 -8.79 20.37
C THR A 23 -18.87 -7.51 20.75
N ALA A 24 -19.42 -6.69 21.65
CA ALA A 24 -18.71 -5.53 22.20
C ALA A 24 -17.51 -5.95 23.07
N ALA A 25 -17.66 -6.97 23.92
CA ALA A 25 -16.57 -7.50 24.75
C ALA A 25 -15.45 -8.13 23.91
N GLU A 26 -15.79 -8.87 22.86
CA GLU A 26 -14.83 -9.43 21.91
C GLU A 26 -14.11 -8.34 21.10
N ALA A 27 -14.83 -7.30 20.66
CA ALA A 27 -14.22 -6.15 19.99
C ALA A 27 -13.26 -5.39 20.91
N VAL A 28 -13.61 -5.22 22.19
CA VAL A 28 -12.73 -4.59 23.20
C VAL A 28 -11.50 -5.46 23.50
N LYS A 29 -11.69 -6.78 23.63
CA LYS A 29 -10.59 -7.74 23.81
C LYS A 29 -9.65 -7.75 22.60
N GLY A 30 -10.18 -7.73 21.38
CA GLY A 30 -9.40 -7.62 20.15
C GLY A 30 -8.58 -6.34 20.09
N LYS A 31 -9.18 -5.19 20.43
CA LYS A 31 -8.45 -3.91 20.53
C LYS A 31 -7.32 -3.95 21.56
N TYR A 32 -7.55 -4.59 22.71
CA TYR A 32 -6.52 -4.76 23.74
C TYR A 32 -5.35 -5.63 23.25
N VAL A 33 -5.64 -6.74 22.56
CA VAL A 33 -4.61 -7.62 21.97
C VAL A 33 -3.78 -6.86 20.93
N CYS A 34 -4.41 -6.16 19.99
CA CYS A 34 -3.70 -5.34 18.99
C CYS A 34 -2.86 -4.24 19.65
N TRP A 35 -3.37 -3.60 20.71
CA TRP A 35 -2.60 -2.61 21.46
C TRP A 35 -1.36 -3.22 22.10
N LYS A 36 -1.50 -4.36 22.79
CA LYS A 36 -0.38 -5.06 23.45
C LYS A 36 0.67 -5.52 22.44
N ALA A 37 0.24 -6.16 21.34
CA ALA A 37 1.15 -6.60 20.28
C ALA A 37 1.85 -5.42 19.58
N SER A 38 1.15 -4.28 19.42
CA SER A 38 1.78 -3.05 18.95
C SER A 38 2.85 -2.55 19.92
N GLN A 39 2.63 -2.64 21.25
CA GLN A 39 3.64 -2.20 22.25
C GLN A 39 4.97 -2.94 22.09
N ASP A 40 4.93 -4.25 21.83
CA ASP A 40 6.15 -5.04 21.63
C ASP A 40 6.89 -4.59 20.36
N LEU A 41 6.16 -4.35 19.26
CA LEU A 41 6.72 -3.91 17.97
C LEU A 41 7.29 -2.48 17.99
N ILE A 42 6.78 -1.60 18.85
CA ILE A 42 7.22 -0.19 18.94
C ILE A 42 8.27 0.05 20.03
N LYS A 43 8.70 -0.99 20.73
CA LYS A 43 9.63 -0.92 21.86
C LYS A 43 10.98 -0.31 21.46
N GLU A 44 11.58 -0.80 20.37
CA GLU A 44 12.87 -0.33 19.88
C GLU A 44 12.70 0.72 18.77
N ARG A 45 12.79 2.00 19.17
CA ARG A 45 12.64 3.14 18.26
C ARG A 45 13.94 3.47 17.54
N ARG A 46 13.86 3.69 16.22
CA ARG A 46 14.95 4.21 15.39
C ARG A 46 14.76 5.71 15.15
N PRO A 47 15.82 6.54 15.22
CA PRO A 47 15.73 7.94 14.82
C PRO A 47 15.46 8.03 13.32
N LEU A 48 14.47 8.83 12.92
CA LEU A 48 14.16 9.06 11.50
C LEU A 48 15.19 9.99 10.81
N GLY A 49 16.07 10.65 11.55
CA GLY A 49 17.08 11.55 10.97
C GLY A 49 16.58 12.93 10.54
N TRP A 50 15.29 13.26 10.76
CA TRP A 50 14.67 14.52 10.34
C TRP A 50 15.38 15.77 10.89
N ARG A 51 15.89 16.61 10.00
CA ARG A 51 16.49 17.92 10.33
C ARG A 51 15.53 19.07 10.09
N GLU A 52 15.01 19.64 11.18
CA GLU A 52 14.03 20.73 11.09
C GLU A 52 14.59 22.00 10.43
N SER A 53 15.88 22.31 10.62
CA SER A 53 16.54 23.44 9.95
C SER A 53 16.64 23.26 8.44
N ALA A 54 16.90 22.03 7.97
CA ALA A 54 16.92 21.70 6.55
C ALA A 54 15.52 21.83 5.94
N ALA A 55 14.49 21.32 6.62
CA ALA A 55 13.10 21.48 6.21
C ALA A 55 12.70 22.97 6.09
N HIS A 56 13.03 23.79 7.10
CA HIS A 56 12.80 25.24 7.04
C HIS A 56 13.50 25.89 5.84
N SER A 57 14.79 25.60 5.63
CA SER A 57 15.55 26.12 4.48
C SER A 57 14.91 25.74 3.15
N ILE A 58 14.42 24.51 3.00
CA ILE A 58 13.72 24.07 1.77
C ILE A 58 12.41 24.83 1.60
N ARG A 59 11.59 24.99 2.66
CA ARG A 59 10.35 25.79 2.60
C ARG A 59 10.64 27.21 2.11
N ASP A 60 11.71 27.84 2.59
CA ASP A 60 12.08 29.20 2.18
C ASP A 60 12.61 29.29 0.75
N GLN A 61 13.33 28.27 0.26
CA GLN A 61 13.73 28.18 -1.15
C GLN A 61 12.50 28.01 -2.06
N LEU A 62 11.57 27.13 -1.69
CA LEU A 62 10.33 26.90 -2.44
C LEU A 62 9.42 28.14 -2.47
N LYS A 63 9.30 28.87 -1.35
CA LYS A 63 8.58 30.16 -1.31
C LYS A 63 9.19 31.19 -2.26
N ARG A 64 10.53 31.26 -2.33
CA ARG A 64 11.23 32.16 -3.26
C ARG A 64 10.97 31.77 -4.72
N LEU A 65 11.06 30.48 -5.04
CA LEU A 65 10.74 29.97 -6.39
C LEU A 65 9.31 30.35 -6.83
N LEU A 66 8.32 30.23 -5.94
CA LEU A 66 6.95 30.68 -6.22
C LEU A 66 6.86 32.19 -6.44
N ALA A 67 7.54 32.98 -5.60
CA ALA A 67 7.54 34.44 -5.72
C ALA A 67 8.17 34.90 -7.05
N ASP A 68 9.28 34.29 -7.45
CA ASP A 68 9.96 34.62 -8.70
C ASP A 68 9.12 34.22 -9.93
N ARG A 69 8.46 33.06 -9.88
CA ARG A 69 7.51 32.63 -10.92
C ARG A 69 6.36 33.63 -11.11
N ASN A 70 5.79 34.11 -10.00
CA ASN A 70 4.70 35.08 -10.02
C ASN A 70 5.15 36.44 -10.55
N ARG A 71 6.38 36.88 -10.23
CA ARG A 71 6.97 38.11 -10.79
C ARG A 71 7.17 38.02 -12.30
N MET A 72 7.67 36.90 -12.80
CA MET A 72 7.87 36.70 -14.25
C MET A 72 6.55 36.64 -15.04
N HIS A 73 5.48 36.09 -14.47
CA HIS A 73 4.17 36.08 -15.14
C HIS A 73 3.44 37.44 -15.06
N GLY A 74 3.82 38.32 -14.13
CA GLY A 74 3.20 39.64 -13.94
C GLY A 74 3.91 40.82 -14.63
N GLY A 75 5.06 40.60 -15.26
CA GLY A 75 5.85 41.64 -15.93
C GLY A 75 6.01 41.39 -17.43
N ALA A 76 5.73 42.39 -18.26
CA ALA A 76 5.91 42.38 -19.72
C ALA A 76 7.39 42.38 -20.18
N PHE A 77 8.30 41.78 -19.40
CA PHE A 77 9.73 41.72 -19.68
C PHE A 77 10.27 40.34 -19.33
N GLY A 78 10.33 39.47 -20.33
CA GLY A 78 10.99 38.19 -20.26
C GLY A 78 10.74 37.43 -21.55
N LYS A 79 11.63 37.53 -22.53
CA LYS A 79 11.74 36.47 -23.54
C LYS A 79 11.94 35.18 -22.74
N GLU A 80 11.08 34.20 -22.91
CA GLU A 80 11.38 32.84 -22.46
C GLU A 80 12.73 32.47 -23.06
N GLU A 81 13.80 32.48 -22.25
CA GLU A 81 15.05 31.87 -22.66
C GLU A 81 14.71 30.40 -22.91
N GLY A 82 14.76 30.00 -24.18
CA GLY A 82 14.52 28.63 -24.58
C GLY A 82 15.42 27.69 -23.78
N PRO A 83 15.00 26.43 -23.56
CA PRO A 83 15.76 25.48 -22.76
C PRO A 83 17.22 25.43 -23.23
N VAL A 84 18.15 25.64 -22.28
CA VAL A 84 19.58 25.54 -22.54
C VAL A 84 19.86 24.18 -23.17
N PRO A 85 20.47 24.12 -24.37
CA PRO A 85 20.71 22.85 -25.03
C PRO A 85 21.55 21.92 -24.16
N LEU A 86 21.05 20.72 -23.91
CA LEU A 86 21.79 19.69 -23.16
C LEU A 86 23.11 19.37 -23.86
N SER A 87 24.16 19.19 -23.05
CA SER A 87 25.43 18.64 -23.54
C SER A 87 25.24 17.21 -24.07
N PRO A 88 26.12 16.71 -24.95
CA PRO A 88 26.02 15.32 -25.42
C PRO A 88 26.02 14.29 -24.28
N GLU A 89 26.79 14.54 -23.22
CA GLU A 89 26.82 13.70 -22.02
C GLU A 89 25.46 13.72 -21.29
N ASP A 90 24.88 14.90 -21.07
CA ASP A 90 23.57 15.04 -20.43
C ASP A 90 22.46 14.35 -21.23
N ARG A 91 22.49 14.47 -22.56
CA ARG A 91 21.52 13.80 -23.44
C ARG A 91 21.58 12.29 -23.29
N GLU A 92 22.79 11.74 -23.21
CA GLU A 92 23.00 10.31 -23.06
C GLU A 92 22.56 9.79 -21.69
N ILE A 93 22.83 10.54 -20.63
CA ILE A 93 22.34 10.23 -19.28
C ILE A 93 20.81 10.23 -19.26
N VAL A 94 20.18 11.28 -19.80
CA VAL A 94 18.71 11.40 -19.86
C VAL A 94 18.10 10.26 -20.68
N ARG A 95 18.69 9.93 -21.83
CA ARG A 95 18.24 8.83 -22.69
C ARG A 95 18.30 7.50 -21.94
N THR A 96 19.45 7.18 -21.33
CA THR A 96 19.66 5.95 -20.57
C THR A 96 18.66 5.80 -19.42
N ILE A 97 18.44 6.87 -18.65
CA ILE A 97 17.50 6.85 -17.53
C ILE A 97 16.06 6.66 -18.03
N ARG A 98 15.66 7.32 -19.13
CA ARG A 98 14.31 7.17 -19.69
C ARG A 98 14.07 5.74 -20.19
N GLU A 99 15.05 5.15 -20.89
CA GLU A 99 14.94 3.77 -21.38
C GLU A 99 14.82 2.77 -20.22
N ALA A 100 15.69 2.88 -19.23
CA ALA A 100 15.63 2.03 -18.03
C ALA A 100 14.32 2.19 -17.25
N ALA A 101 13.79 3.41 -17.16
CA ALA A 101 12.50 3.65 -16.51
C ALA A 101 11.33 3.06 -17.30
N LEU A 102 11.35 3.15 -18.63
CA LEU A 102 10.30 2.56 -19.47
C LEU A 102 10.33 1.03 -19.42
N GLU A 103 11.51 0.43 -19.51
CA GLU A 103 11.70 -1.02 -19.38
C GLU A 103 11.20 -1.53 -18.02
N ALA A 104 11.52 -0.82 -16.93
CA ALA A 104 11.03 -1.18 -15.61
C ALA A 104 9.54 -0.89 -15.41
N SER A 105 8.90 -0.06 -16.25
CA SER A 105 7.51 0.36 -16.11
C SER A 105 6.46 -0.60 -16.66
N LEU A 106 6.87 -1.71 -17.30
CA LEU A 106 5.99 -2.62 -18.04
C LEU A 106 4.78 -3.09 -17.22
N SER A 107 4.98 -3.54 -15.99
CA SER A 107 3.90 -4.01 -15.11
C SER A 107 4.12 -3.62 -13.65
N ASN A 108 3.12 -3.81 -12.81
CA ASN A 108 3.27 -3.60 -11.36
C ASN A 108 4.42 -4.45 -10.78
N ILE A 109 4.62 -5.68 -11.29
CA ILE A 109 5.69 -6.58 -10.83
C ILE A 109 7.07 -5.97 -11.12
N THR A 110 7.31 -5.53 -12.36
CA THR A 110 8.63 -4.99 -12.75
C THR A 110 8.94 -3.69 -12.02
N ARG A 111 7.94 -2.82 -11.85
CA ARG A 111 8.07 -1.56 -11.10
C ARG A 111 8.38 -1.80 -9.63
N THR A 112 7.63 -2.71 -9.01
CA THR A 112 7.82 -3.09 -7.61
C THR A 112 9.21 -3.68 -7.38
N LYS A 113 9.69 -4.53 -8.29
CA LYS A 113 11.05 -5.07 -8.23
C LYS A 113 12.12 -3.98 -8.37
N ALA A 114 11.96 -3.06 -9.32
CA ALA A 114 12.91 -1.98 -9.55
C ALA A 114 13.11 -1.08 -8.32
N TYR A 115 12.04 -0.80 -7.57
CA TYR A 115 12.13 -0.11 -6.29
C TYR A 115 12.94 -0.88 -5.23
N TYR A 116 12.76 -2.21 -5.15
CA TYR A 116 13.50 -3.03 -4.21
C TYR A 116 14.99 -3.10 -4.55
N ASP A 117 15.33 -3.34 -5.82
CA ASP A 117 16.73 -3.38 -6.27
C ASP A 117 17.42 -2.03 -6.03
N CYS A 118 16.74 -0.92 -6.33
CA CYS A 118 17.26 0.42 -6.09
C CYS A 118 17.55 0.67 -4.60
N TYR A 119 16.65 0.23 -3.71
CA TYR A 119 16.86 0.34 -2.26
C TYR A 119 17.99 -0.54 -1.75
N ARG A 120 18.02 -1.82 -2.16
CA ARG A 120 19.06 -2.77 -1.77
C ARG A 120 20.45 -2.23 -2.08
N ASP A 121 20.60 -1.61 -3.25
CA ASP A 121 21.88 -1.07 -3.71
C ASP A 121 22.17 0.33 -3.14
N ASN A 122 21.15 1.04 -2.63
CA ASN A 122 21.24 2.40 -2.07
C ASN A 122 20.31 2.55 -0.84
N PRO A 123 20.69 1.97 0.32
CA PRO A 123 19.81 1.89 1.49
C PRO A 123 19.43 3.25 2.09
N GLU A 124 20.12 4.34 1.71
CA GLU A 124 19.70 5.70 2.06
C GLU A 124 18.43 6.17 1.32
N LEU A 125 18.01 5.51 0.23
CA LEU A 125 16.79 5.82 -0.52
C LEU A 125 15.57 5.16 0.12
N HIS A 126 15.26 5.52 1.36
CA HIS A 126 14.17 4.92 2.15
C HIS A 126 12.83 4.91 1.41
N TRP A 127 12.53 5.96 0.64
CA TRP A 127 11.29 6.03 -0.14
C TRP A 127 11.17 4.90 -1.17
N SER A 128 12.28 4.45 -1.75
CA SER A 128 12.29 3.33 -2.69
C SER A 128 11.78 2.05 -2.01
N PHE A 129 12.20 1.76 -0.78
CA PHE A 129 11.69 0.60 -0.06
C PHE A 129 10.23 0.74 0.35
N LEU A 130 9.82 1.95 0.78
CA LEU A 130 8.42 2.22 1.06
C LEU A 130 7.56 2.01 -0.18
N ALA A 131 7.98 2.54 -1.33
CA ALA A 131 7.29 2.39 -2.61
C ALA A 131 7.22 0.92 -3.04
N HIS A 132 8.29 0.13 -2.84
CA HIS A 132 8.25 -1.32 -3.02
C HIS A 132 7.11 -1.96 -2.22
N MET A 133 7.07 -1.72 -0.90
CA MET A 133 6.09 -2.37 -0.02
C MET A 133 4.65 -1.90 -0.27
N VAL A 134 4.44 -0.62 -0.57
CA VAL A 134 3.12 -0.08 -0.93
C VAL A 134 2.67 -0.59 -2.31
N SER A 135 3.57 -0.69 -3.29
CA SER A 135 3.23 -1.20 -4.62
C SER A 135 2.91 -2.69 -4.62
N ARG A 136 3.53 -3.48 -3.70
CA ARG A 136 3.09 -4.86 -3.44
C ARG A 136 1.64 -4.94 -2.94
N ASN A 137 1.22 -3.97 -2.11
CA ASN A 137 -0.17 -3.91 -1.66
C ASN A 137 -1.11 -3.63 -2.84
N ALA A 138 -0.72 -2.73 -3.73
CA ALA A 138 -1.47 -2.48 -4.95
C ALA A 138 -1.55 -3.73 -5.85
N GLY A 139 -0.48 -4.52 -5.95
CA GLY A 139 -0.46 -5.77 -6.73
C GLY A 139 -1.54 -6.75 -6.31
N TRP A 140 -1.63 -7.09 -5.02
CA TRP A 140 -2.68 -8.03 -4.57
C TRP A 140 -4.08 -7.41 -4.57
N ASN A 141 -4.21 -6.09 -4.42
CA ASN A 141 -5.48 -5.41 -4.65
C ASN A 141 -5.97 -5.57 -6.09
N MET A 142 -5.07 -5.53 -7.08
CA MET A 142 -5.42 -5.75 -8.48
C MET A 142 -5.85 -7.21 -8.72
N THR A 143 -5.13 -8.21 -8.20
CA THR A 143 -5.51 -9.61 -8.38
C THR A 143 -6.78 -9.99 -7.66
N ASP A 144 -7.03 -9.40 -6.49
CA ASP A 144 -8.22 -9.66 -5.69
C ASP A 144 -9.49 -9.37 -6.50
N LEU A 145 -9.49 -8.40 -7.41
CA LEU A 145 -10.63 -8.12 -8.29
C LEU A 145 -11.08 -9.34 -9.09
N LYS A 146 -10.17 -10.30 -9.36
CA LYS A 146 -10.41 -11.57 -10.04
C LYS A 146 -10.25 -12.78 -9.10
N GLY A 147 -10.05 -12.54 -7.81
CA GLY A 147 -9.97 -13.55 -6.75
C GLY A 147 -11.34 -13.98 -6.24
N GLY A 148 -11.41 -15.16 -5.61
CA GLY A 148 -12.68 -15.84 -5.33
C GLY A 148 -13.66 -15.02 -4.49
N LEU A 149 -13.17 -14.28 -3.49
CA LEU A 149 -14.04 -13.52 -2.58
C LEU A 149 -14.65 -12.24 -3.20
N PHE A 150 -14.06 -11.71 -4.26
CA PHE A 150 -14.42 -10.38 -4.79
C PHE A 150 -14.98 -10.45 -6.21
N SER A 151 -14.52 -11.40 -7.03
CA SER A 151 -14.95 -11.54 -8.42
C SER A 151 -16.47 -11.67 -8.54
N ASP A 152 -17.10 -12.27 -7.53
CA ASP A 152 -18.52 -12.58 -7.52
C ASP A 152 -19.37 -11.47 -6.90
N VAL A 153 -18.74 -10.48 -6.24
CA VAL A 153 -19.43 -9.38 -5.55
C VAL A 153 -19.32 -8.06 -6.30
N VAL A 154 -18.20 -7.83 -6.98
CA VAL A 154 -17.95 -6.62 -7.75
C VAL A 154 -18.41 -6.82 -9.20
N PRO A 155 -19.24 -5.95 -9.79
CA PRO A 155 -19.61 -6.05 -11.20
C PRO A 155 -18.38 -6.05 -12.13
N ALA A 156 -18.40 -6.87 -13.18
CA ALA A 156 -17.25 -7.06 -14.07
C ALA A 156 -16.67 -5.73 -14.61
N GLN A 157 -17.52 -4.80 -15.07
CA GLN A 157 -17.05 -3.50 -15.56
C GLN A 157 -16.39 -2.67 -14.46
N LEU A 158 -16.90 -2.73 -13.22
CA LEU A 158 -16.31 -2.01 -12.09
C LEU A 158 -14.94 -2.61 -11.72
N GLN A 159 -14.75 -3.93 -11.84
CA GLN A 159 -13.44 -4.55 -11.67
C GLN A 159 -12.41 -3.97 -12.65
N GLU A 160 -12.76 -3.88 -13.93
CA GLU A 160 -11.90 -3.29 -14.97
C GLU A 160 -11.59 -1.82 -14.67
N ASP A 161 -12.60 -1.04 -14.28
CA ASP A 161 -12.44 0.39 -13.97
C ASP A 161 -11.55 0.60 -12.73
N ILE A 162 -11.67 -0.26 -11.70
CA ILE A 162 -10.78 -0.25 -10.51
C ILE A 162 -9.35 -0.65 -10.89
N TYR A 163 -9.18 -1.73 -11.66
CA TYR A 163 -7.86 -2.18 -12.11
C TYR A 163 -7.15 -1.06 -12.88
N GLN A 164 -7.84 -0.43 -13.84
CA GLN A 164 -7.31 0.71 -14.59
C GLN A 164 -6.89 1.87 -13.68
N MET A 165 -7.69 2.19 -12.65
CA MET A 165 -7.35 3.24 -11.69
C MET A 165 -6.07 2.91 -10.91
N LEU A 166 -6.01 1.69 -10.33
CA LEU A 166 -4.86 1.23 -9.54
C LEU A 166 -3.60 1.18 -10.40
N GLU A 167 -3.69 0.58 -11.57
CA GLU A 167 -2.55 0.34 -12.44
C GLU A 167 -2.02 1.65 -13.03
N ARG A 168 -2.91 2.55 -13.47
CA ARG A 168 -2.52 3.90 -13.90
C ARG A 168 -1.87 4.70 -12.78
N SER A 169 -2.38 4.60 -11.55
CA SER A 169 -1.78 5.28 -10.39
C SER A 169 -0.36 4.81 -10.16
N ASN A 170 -0.15 3.49 -10.08
CA ASN A 170 1.18 2.91 -9.87
C ASN A 170 2.16 3.27 -11.00
N ALA A 171 1.73 3.21 -12.26
CA ALA A 171 2.56 3.57 -13.41
C ALA A 171 2.94 5.06 -13.40
N LEU A 172 1.99 5.97 -13.11
CA LEU A 172 2.24 7.41 -13.04
C LEU A 172 3.23 7.77 -11.92
N ILE A 173 3.07 7.17 -10.74
CA ILE A 173 3.98 7.35 -9.60
C ILE A 173 5.39 6.89 -9.98
N PHE A 174 5.49 5.72 -10.61
CA PHE A 174 6.77 5.16 -11.01
C PHE A 174 7.49 6.00 -12.05
N LEU A 175 6.79 6.41 -13.11
CA LEU A 175 7.35 7.21 -14.19
C LEU A 175 7.75 8.62 -13.76
N ASP A 176 7.24 9.13 -12.64
CA ASP A 176 7.70 10.37 -12.02
C ASP A 176 8.88 10.14 -11.07
N ALA A 177 8.77 9.18 -10.14
CA ALA A 177 9.73 9.02 -9.05
C ALA A 177 10.98 8.21 -9.45
N TYR A 178 10.84 7.12 -10.20
CA TYR A 178 11.96 6.21 -10.49
C TYR A 178 13.09 6.88 -11.31
N PRO A 179 12.82 7.73 -12.32
CA PRO A 179 13.88 8.50 -12.98
C PRO A 179 14.67 9.40 -12.02
N GLN A 180 14.03 9.94 -10.97
CA GLN A 180 14.71 10.74 -9.95
C GLN A 180 15.69 9.90 -9.14
N LEU A 181 15.29 8.67 -8.77
CA LEU A 181 16.14 7.72 -8.07
C LEU A 181 17.35 7.33 -8.92
N LEU A 182 17.13 7.02 -10.21
CA LEU A 182 18.21 6.71 -11.15
C LEU A 182 19.15 7.90 -11.35
N LEU A 183 18.62 9.13 -11.42
CA LEU A 183 19.44 10.33 -11.52
C LEU A 183 20.35 10.51 -10.29
N TYR A 184 19.86 10.18 -9.09
CA TYR A 184 20.70 10.12 -7.89
C TYR A 184 21.79 9.05 -7.99
N VAL A 185 21.45 7.84 -8.43
CA VAL A 185 22.43 6.75 -8.63
C VAL A 185 23.51 7.16 -9.63
N HIS A 186 23.14 7.79 -10.75
CA HIS A 186 24.09 8.34 -11.72
C HIS A 186 24.94 9.47 -11.13
N SER A 187 24.33 10.38 -10.36
CA SER A 187 25.04 11.45 -9.65
C SER A 187 26.12 10.88 -8.71
N ARG A 188 25.78 9.82 -7.95
CA ARG A 188 26.72 9.09 -7.07
C ARG A 188 27.88 8.49 -7.85
N LYS A 189 27.61 7.86 -9.00
CA LYS A 189 28.64 7.26 -9.86
C LYS A 189 29.61 8.30 -10.43
N LEU A 190 29.11 9.48 -10.81
CA LEU A 190 29.93 10.57 -11.36
C LEU A 190 30.56 11.48 -10.28
N GLY A 191 30.16 11.36 -9.02
CA GLY A 191 30.64 12.19 -7.93
C GLY A 191 30.18 13.65 -7.97
N ARG A 192 29.15 13.98 -8.76
CA ARG A 192 28.58 15.34 -8.90
C ARG A 192 27.05 15.32 -8.94
N SER A 193 26.41 16.39 -8.49
CA SER A 193 24.95 16.56 -8.58
C SER A 193 24.52 16.73 -10.04
N LEU A 194 23.54 15.93 -10.47
CA LEU A 194 22.88 16.04 -11.78
C LEU A 194 21.44 16.57 -11.67
N PHE A 195 21.01 17.09 -10.52
CA PHE A 195 19.61 17.45 -10.28
C PHE A 195 19.11 18.65 -11.10
N TYR A 196 20.00 19.36 -11.78
CA TYR A 196 19.63 20.31 -12.83
C TYR A 196 18.92 19.64 -14.03
N LEU A 197 19.08 18.32 -14.21
CA LEU A 197 18.41 17.51 -15.25
C LEU A 197 17.00 17.04 -14.86
N LEU A 198 16.54 17.27 -13.62
CA LEU A 198 15.18 16.91 -13.20
C LEU A 198 14.06 17.38 -14.15
N PRO A 199 14.11 18.60 -14.74
CA PRO A 199 13.12 19.07 -15.70
C PRO A 199 13.00 18.18 -16.95
N GLU A 200 14.08 17.52 -17.36
CA GLU A 200 14.06 16.58 -18.49
C GLU A 200 13.20 15.35 -18.20
N PHE A 201 13.05 14.98 -16.94
CA PHE A 201 12.14 13.92 -16.50
C PHE A 201 10.75 14.46 -16.12
N ARG A 202 10.49 15.76 -16.34
CA ARG A 202 9.22 16.45 -16.05
C ARG A 202 8.84 16.44 -14.58
N VAL A 203 9.83 16.24 -13.73
CA VAL A 203 9.68 16.25 -12.28
C VAL A 203 9.33 17.68 -11.86
N SER A 204 8.41 17.81 -10.90
CA SER A 204 8.02 19.12 -10.38
C SER A 204 9.24 19.87 -9.86
N VAL A 205 9.28 21.20 -10.10
CA VAL A 205 10.31 22.08 -9.55
C VAL A 205 10.38 22.03 -8.02
N PHE A 206 9.31 21.55 -7.37
CA PHE A 206 9.26 21.23 -5.95
C PHE A 206 10.38 20.30 -5.49
N MET A 207 10.74 19.30 -6.29
CA MET A 207 11.69 18.25 -5.89
C MET A 207 13.15 18.69 -5.97
N ARG A 208 13.49 19.70 -6.78
CA ARG A 208 14.88 20.13 -6.97
C ARG A 208 15.58 20.53 -5.66
N PRO A 209 15.07 21.48 -4.84
CA PRO A 209 15.75 21.84 -3.59
C PRO A 209 15.84 20.66 -2.59
N ILE A 210 14.90 19.72 -2.64
CA ILE A 210 14.89 18.52 -1.78
C ILE A 210 16.02 17.58 -2.17
N TRP A 211 16.18 17.30 -3.47
CA TRP A 211 17.26 16.46 -3.98
C TRP A 211 18.65 17.10 -3.76
N GLU A 212 18.80 18.39 -4.02
CA GLU A 212 20.06 19.10 -3.75
C GLU A 212 20.42 19.08 -2.27
N ARG A 213 19.42 19.18 -1.38
CA ARG A 213 19.66 19.05 0.05
C ARG A 213 20.06 17.62 0.44
N PHE A 214 19.36 16.62 -0.10
CA PHE A 214 19.71 15.21 0.11
C PHE A 214 21.11 14.87 -0.43
N TRP A 215 21.54 15.52 -1.53
CA TRP A 215 22.88 15.38 -2.09
C TRP A 215 23.98 15.71 -1.07
N ILE A 216 23.74 16.70 -0.21
CA ILE A 216 24.71 17.20 0.77
C ILE A 216 24.57 16.47 2.11
N GLU A 217 23.34 16.31 2.59
CA GLU A 217 23.08 15.89 3.98
C GLU A 217 22.72 14.42 4.17
N ARG A 218 22.29 13.74 3.10
CA ARG A 218 21.76 12.36 3.14
C ARG A 218 20.62 12.16 4.16
N ASP A 219 19.76 13.18 4.34
CA ASP A 219 18.55 13.08 5.17
C ASP A 219 17.45 12.30 4.42
N SER A 220 17.42 10.99 4.64
CA SER A 220 16.45 10.08 4.02
C SER A 220 15.00 10.37 4.38
N ALA A 221 14.73 10.94 5.57
CA ALA A 221 13.36 11.30 5.96
C ALA A 221 12.88 12.51 5.18
N LEU A 222 13.72 13.53 5.04
CA LEU A 222 13.36 14.72 4.29
C LEU A 222 13.12 14.40 2.80
N LEU A 223 13.98 13.57 2.20
CA LEU A 223 13.77 13.10 0.83
C LEU A 223 12.47 12.29 0.70
N ALA A 224 12.22 11.34 1.62
CA ALA A 224 11.04 10.50 1.55
C ALA A 224 9.74 11.30 1.71
N VAL A 225 9.69 12.26 2.64
CA VAL A 225 8.55 13.17 2.77
C VAL A 225 8.37 14.01 1.51
N GLY A 226 9.46 14.51 0.93
CA GLY A 226 9.43 15.22 -0.34
C GLY A 226 8.80 14.41 -1.47
N LEU A 227 9.27 13.18 -1.66
CA LEU A 227 8.74 12.25 -2.67
C LEU A 227 7.27 11.90 -2.39
N ILE A 228 6.86 11.67 -1.14
CA ILE A 228 5.45 11.44 -0.76
C ILE A 228 4.58 12.65 -1.15
N ILE A 229 4.98 13.87 -0.79
CA ILE A 229 4.21 15.08 -1.12
C ILE A 229 4.11 15.23 -2.64
N ASN A 230 5.22 15.04 -3.36
CA ASN A 230 5.26 15.14 -4.80
C ASN A 230 4.36 14.10 -5.47
N GLU A 231 4.45 12.83 -5.03
CA GLU A 231 3.61 11.73 -5.51
C GLU A 231 2.12 12.02 -5.35
N GLN A 232 1.68 12.37 -4.13
CA GLN A 232 0.26 12.56 -3.85
C GLN A 232 -0.32 13.74 -4.64
N ASN A 233 0.43 14.83 -4.80
CA ASN A 233 0.02 15.95 -5.67
C ASN A 233 0.08 15.59 -7.16
N TYR A 234 1.03 14.75 -7.57
CA TYR A 234 1.17 14.33 -8.96
C TYR A 234 -0.05 13.53 -9.44
N ILE A 235 -0.54 12.60 -8.60
CA ILE A 235 -1.70 11.78 -8.92
C ILE A 235 -3.04 12.49 -8.69
N GLU A 236 -3.09 13.53 -7.86
CA GLU A 236 -4.31 14.29 -7.54
C GLU A 236 -5.05 14.73 -8.81
N GLY A 237 -4.42 15.55 -9.65
CA GLY A 237 -5.06 16.03 -10.87
C GLY A 237 -5.05 15.03 -12.04
N ARG A 238 -4.32 13.91 -11.93
CA ARG A 238 -4.16 12.93 -13.04
C ARG A 238 -5.05 11.70 -12.91
N VAL A 239 -5.37 11.33 -11.68
CA VAL A 239 -6.18 10.16 -11.34
C VAL A 239 -7.36 10.56 -10.47
N VAL A 240 -7.11 11.18 -9.31
CA VAL A 240 -8.16 11.41 -8.31
C VAL A 240 -9.22 12.37 -8.84
N GLN A 241 -8.83 13.48 -9.46
CA GLN A 241 -9.75 14.44 -10.06
C GLN A 241 -10.14 14.10 -11.51
N ASN A 242 -9.69 12.96 -12.05
CA ASN A 242 -10.04 12.55 -13.39
C ASN A 242 -11.53 12.19 -13.45
N SER A 243 -12.28 12.86 -14.33
CA SER A 243 -13.72 12.67 -14.46
C SER A 243 -14.15 11.24 -14.75
N TYR A 244 -13.32 10.45 -15.43
CA TYR A 244 -13.58 9.03 -15.68
C TYR A 244 -13.59 8.24 -14.37
N PHE A 245 -12.52 8.31 -13.57
CA PHE A 245 -12.41 7.58 -12.31
C PHE A 245 -13.36 8.12 -11.23
N GLN A 246 -13.59 9.43 -11.19
CA GLN A 246 -14.58 10.02 -10.31
C GLN A 246 -15.96 9.42 -10.54
N LYS A 247 -16.42 9.35 -11.80
CA LYS A 247 -17.77 8.85 -12.12
C LYS A 247 -17.91 7.34 -11.98
N ARG A 248 -16.87 6.59 -12.40
CA ARG A 248 -16.95 5.13 -12.54
C ARG A 248 -16.49 4.37 -11.31
N VAL A 249 -15.58 4.95 -10.54
CA VAL A 249 -14.92 4.29 -9.41
C VAL A 249 -15.27 5.04 -8.12
N LEU A 250 -14.73 6.24 -7.91
CA LEU A 250 -14.76 6.92 -6.61
C LEU A 250 -16.17 7.27 -6.11
N ASN A 251 -17.09 7.65 -6.99
CA ASN A 251 -18.48 7.98 -6.63
C ASN A 251 -19.45 6.80 -6.80
N HIS A 252 -18.96 5.60 -7.12
CA HIS A 252 -19.85 4.45 -7.31
C HIS A 252 -20.46 4.04 -5.95
N PRO A 253 -21.76 3.71 -5.83
CA PRO A 253 -22.39 3.37 -4.55
C PRO A 253 -21.71 2.20 -3.82
N PHE A 254 -21.13 1.27 -4.56
CA PHE A 254 -20.30 0.20 -4.02
C PHE A 254 -19.10 0.71 -3.21
N PHE A 255 -18.50 1.84 -3.61
CA PHE A 255 -17.43 2.49 -2.85
C PHE A 255 -17.94 3.08 -1.52
N ALA A 256 -19.11 3.72 -1.54
CA ALA A 256 -19.69 4.36 -0.35
C ALA A 256 -20.26 3.34 0.66
N MET A 257 -20.87 2.24 0.20
CA MET A 257 -21.49 1.25 1.07
C MET A 257 -20.50 0.27 1.70
N ASN A 258 -19.35 0.03 1.04
CA ASN A 258 -18.43 -1.03 1.44
C ASN A 258 -17.04 -0.55 1.86
N SER A 259 -16.79 0.77 2.00
CA SER A 259 -15.52 1.43 2.41
C SER A 259 -14.32 0.50 2.25
N PHE A 260 -14.19 0.06 1.00
CA PHE A 260 -13.45 -1.06 0.45
C PHE A 260 -13.29 -2.33 1.31
N PHE A 261 -13.65 -3.45 0.70
CA PHE A 261 -13.17 -4.78 1.06
C PHE A 261 -11.62 -4.77 1.13
N GLN A 262 -11.04 -4.35 2.24
CA GLN A 262 -9.61 -4.32 2.57
C GLN A 262 -8.67 -3.44 1.75
N MET A 263 -9.01 -2.91 0.57
CA MET A 263 -8.01 -2.16 -0.21
C MET A 263 -7.73 -0.74 0.31
N ASN A 264 -8.40 -0.30 1.37
CA ASN A 264 -8.04 0.89 2.12
C ASN A 264 -6.97 0.62 3.21
N GLN A 265 -6.53 -0.63 3.35
CA GLN A 265 -5.47 -1.02 4.28
C GLN A 265 -4.17 -1.18 3.50
N VAL A 266 -3.08 -0.67 4.09
CA VAL A 266 -1.72 -0.97 3.62
C VAL A 266 -1.03 -1.74 4.73
N VAL A 267 -0.65 -2.98 4.44
CA VAL A 267 -0.06 -3.91 5.40
C VAL A 267 1.32 -4.39 4.96
N PHE A 268 2.22 -4.61 5.90
CA PHE A 268 3.57 -5.13 5.70
C PHE A 268 3.76 -6.38 6.58
N PRO A 269 3.99 -7.56 5.97
CA PRO A 269 4.30 -8.78 6.70
C PRO A 269 5.63 -8.68 7.45
N LEU A 270 5.68 -9.32 8.61
CA LEU A 270 6.88 -9.48 9.42
C LEU A 270 7.34 -10.93 9.34
N LEU A 271 8.48 -11.20 8.72
CA LEU A 271 9.15 -12.48 8.88
C LEU A 271 10.04 -12.42 10.14
N GLY A 272 9.91 -13.42 11.01
CA GLY A 272 10.85 -13.60 12.11
C GLY A 272 12.19 -14.11 11.57
N GLU A 273 13.29 -13.68 12.17
CA GLU A 273 14.53 -14.44 12.05
C GLU A 273 14.28 -15.81 12.68
N SER A 274 14.31 -16.88 11.88
CA SER A 274 14.48 -18.22 12.45
C SER A 274 15.71 -18.14 13.33
N GLN A 275 15.55 -18.31 14.64
CA GLN A 275 16.70 -18.48 15.52
C GLN A 275 17.48 -19.68 14.97
N ALA A 276 18.61 -19.41 14.32
CA ALA A 276 19.59 -20.42 14.01
C ALA A 276 20.03 -20.99 15.37
N GLY A 277 19.85 -22.29 15.54
CA GLY A 277 20.10 -22.99 16.80
C GLY A 277 21.47 -22.64 17.34
N THR A 278 21.47 -21.97 18.48
CA THR A 278 22.58 -22.07 19.44
C THR A 278 22.16 -23.20 20.38
N ASP A 279 22.67 -24.39 20.07
CA ASP A 279 22.83 -25.45 21.06
C ASP A 279 23.73 -24.89 22.16
N ASP A 280 23.15 -24.43 23.25
CA ASP A 280 23.85 -24.35 24.53
C ASP A 280 22.90 -24.78 25.63
N GLY A 281 23.25 -25.92 26.23
CA GLY A 281 22.46 -26.56 27.26
C GLY A 281 22.38 -25.75 28.54
N ASN A 282 21.24 -25.94 29.20
CA ASN A 282 21.04 -25.81 30.64
C ASN A 282 20.72 -24.42 31.20
N ALA A 283 19.42 -24.12 31.33
CA ALA A 283 18.86 -23.49 32.54
C ALA A 283 17.33 -23.61 32.53
N ALA A 284 16.78 -24.19 33.60
CA ALA A 284 15.35 -24.30 33.84
C ALA A 284 14.71 -22.91 33.98
N ALA A 285 13.74 -22.59 33.12
CA ALA A 285 12.90 -21.40 33.23
C ALA A 285 11.42 -21.81 33.24
N VAL A 286 10.72 -21.30 34.25
CA VAL A 286 9.30 -21.48 34.57
C VAL A 286 8.40 -21.14 33.37
N PRO A 287 7.33 -21.90 33.09
CA PRO A 287 6.49 -21.66 31.93
C PRO A 287 5.66 -20.36 32.10
N PRO A 288 5.45 -19.58 31.02
CA PRO A 288 4.57 -18.41 31.05
C PRO A 288 3.10 -18.86 31.14
N PRO A 289 2.20 -18.01 31.67
CA PRO A 289 0.82 -18.38 31.93
C PRO A 289 0.06 -18.64 30.62
N ALA A 290 -0.70 -19.73 30.63
CA ALA A 290 -1.49 -20.25 29.51
C ALA A 290 -2.40 -19.17 28.88
N GLY A 291 -2.19 -18.91 27.59
CA GLY A 291 -3.01 -17.99 26.81
C GLY A 291 -2.38 -17.48 25.51
N SER A 292 -1.54 -18.25 24.83
CA SER A 292 -1.06 -17.94 23.48
C SER A 292 -0.43 -19.17 22.84
N CYS A 293 -0.77 -19.39 21.57
CA CYS A 293 -0.14 -20.35 20.65
C CYS A 293 -0.32 -21.84 21.02
N THR A 294 -1.29 -22.48 20.38
CA THR A 294 -1.38 -23.95 20.36
C THR A 294 -0.14 -24.54 19.68
N GLU A 295 0.51 -25.48 20.37
CA GLU A 295 1.78 -26.16 20.07
C GLU A 295 1.81 -27.03 18.80
N GLU A 296 0.90 -26.86 17.84
CA GLU A 296 0.93 -27.61 16.57
C GLU A 296 1.64 -26.87 15.42
N ALA A 297 2.17 -25.65 15.66
CA ALA A 297 2.85 -24.86 14.64
C ALA A 297 4.30 -25.31 14.32
N ALA A 298 4.87 -26.28 15.07
CA ALA A 298 6.29 -26.63 14.97
C ALA A 298 6.61 -27.89 14.13
N LYS A 299 5.63 -28.50 13.44
CA LYS A 299 5.86 -29.62 12.52
C LYS A 299 5.48 -29.26 11.09
N GLY A 300 6.38 -28.53 10.42
CA GLY A 300 6.29 -28.18 9.00
C GLY A 300 7.17 -26.97 8.73
N GLY A 301 8.33 -27.19 8.11
CA GLY A 301 9.36 -26.18 7.85
C GLY A 301 8.98 -25.11 6.81
N GLU A 302 7.89 -24.37 7.05
CA GLU A 302 7.59 -23.11 6.36
C GLU A 302 7.81 -21.97 7.35
N ALA A 303 8.73 -21.06 7.04
CA ALA A 303 8.98 -19.85 7.82
C ALA A 303 7.68 -19.02 7.89
N GLY A 304 6.96 -19.13 9.01
CA GLY A 304 5.68 -18.46 9.21
C GLY A 304 5.83 -16.95 9.38
N CYS A 305 4.95 -16.18 8.76
CA CYS A 305 4.73 -14.76 9.03
C CYS A 305 4.41 -14.58 10.53
N ARG A 306 5.23 -13.80 11.25
CA ARG A 306 5.11 -13.55 12.70
C ARG A 306 3.94 -12.61 13.03
N GLY A 307 3.35 -11.99 12.00
CA GLY A 307 2.26 -11.03 12.05
C GLY A 307 2.43 -9.98 10.95
N MET A 308 1.52 -9.02 10.88
CA MET A 308 1.61 -7.90 9.96
C MET A 308 1.43 -6.58 10.70
N VAL A 309 2.13 -5.57 10.22
CA VAL A 309 1.88 -4.18 10.60
C VAL A 309 1.21 -3.44 9.48
N GLY A 310 0.57 -2.31 9.75
CA GLY A 310 -0.04 -1.52 8.70
C GLY A 310 -0.89 -0.39 9.25
N LEU A 311 -1.53 0.32 8.33
CA LEU A 311 -2.45 1.41 8.63
C LEU A 311 -3.66 1.33 7.71
N VAL A 312 -4.74 2.00 8.12
CA VAL A 312 -5.98 2.13 7.35
C VAL A 312 -6.14 3.59 6.93
N LEU A 313 -6.43 3.81 5.66
CA LEU A 313 -6.82 5.11 5.10
C LEU A 313 -8.35 5.18 5.11
N GLU A 314 -8.92 6.28 5.61
CA GLU A 314 -10.37 6.44 5.70
C GLU A 314 -10.93 7.09 4.42
N HIS A 315 -10.34 8.20 3.98
CA HIS A 315 -10.83 8.97 2.83
C HIS A 315 -9.74 9.14 1.76
N PHE A 316 -9.75 8.25 0.77
CA PHE A 316 -8.80 8.31 -0.35
C PHE A 316 -8.91 9.59 -1.19
N ALA A 317 -10.08 10.24 -1.23
CA ALA A 317 -10.27 11.48 -1.97
C ALA A 317 -9.58 12.70 -1.31
N ASP A 318 -9.20 12.62 -0.02
CA ASP A 318 -8.55 13.72 0.68
C ASP A 318 -7.04 13.69 0.46
N LEU A 319 -6.50 14.73 -0.19
CA LEU A 319 -5.08 14.86 -0.46
C LEU A 319 -4.23 14.96 0.82
N GLY A 320 -4.69 15.73 1.81
CA GLY A 320 -3.96 15.92 3.07
C GLY A 320 -3.89 14.64 3.88
N GLU A 321 -4.99 13.89 3.96
CA GLU A 321 -5.06 12.58 4.60
C GLU A 321 -4.07 11.60 3.93
N ARG A 322 -4.06 11.53 2.59
CA ARG A 322 -3.11 10.66 1.86
C ARG A 322 -1.65 11.02 2.10
N ILE A 323 -1.31 12.31 2.16
CA ILE A 323 0.04 12.77 2.47
C ILE A 323 0.45 12.35 3.89
N GLU A 324 -0.41 12.58 4.89
CA GLU A 324 -0.11 12.18 6.26
C GLU A 324 -0.09 10.65 6.44
N PHE A 325 -0.93 9.93 5.70
CA PHE A 325 -0.93 8.47 5.66
C PHE A 325 0.40 7.92 5.12
N GLY A 326 0.89 8.45 3.98
CA GLY A 326 2.20 8.09 3.44
C GLY A 326 3.34 8.38 4.43
N LYS A 327 3.29 9.53 5.12
CA LYS A 327 4.26 9.89 6.17
C LYS A 327 4.18 8.94 7.37
N ALA A 328 2.99 8.52 7.76
CA ALA A 328 2.79 7.58 8.86
C ALA A 328 3.31 6.17 8.50
N LEU A 329 3.08 5.70 7.28
CA LEU A 329 3.66 4.45 6.77
C LEU A 329 5.20 4.51 6.75
N TYR A 330 5.77 5.61 6.27
CA TYR A 330 7.22 5.85 6.33
C TYR A 330 7.74 5.78 7.77
N ALA A 331 7.08 6.49 8.69
CA ALA A 331 7.49 6.57 10.09
C ALA A 331 7.32 5.23 10.81
N MET A 332 6.34 4.41 10.44
CA MET A 332 6.17 3.04 10.92
C MET A 332 7.31 2.15 10.43
N LEU A 333 7.56 2.14 9.12
CA LEU A 333 8.54 1.26 8.49
C LEU A 333 9.97 1.56 8.94
N PHE A 334 10.36 2.83 8.96
CA PHE A 334 11.74 3.22 9.30
C PHE A 334 11.92 3.66 10.75
N GLY A 335 10.83 3.92 11.50
CA GLY A 335 10.91 4.44 12.86
C GLY A 335 10.98 3.38 13.96
N TYR A 336 10.77 2.11 13.63
CA TYR A 336 10.83 0.98 14.56
C TYR A 336 11.78 -0.09 14.02
N LYS A 337 12.67 -0.60 14.88
CA LYS A 337 13.75 -1.51 14.48
C LYS A 337 13.22 -2.88 14.06
N ASP A 338 12.39 -3.48 14.89
CA ASP A 338 11.85 -4.83 14.63
C ASP A 338 10.92 -4.84 13.42
N VAL A 339 10.19 -3.74 13.20
CA VAL A 339 9.37 -3.54 11.99
C VAL A 339 10.27 -3.52 10.75
N LEU A 340 11.29 -2.67 10.72
CA LEU A 340 12.16 -2.59 9.54
C LEU A 340 12.79 -3.96 9.24
N ALA A 341 13.41 -4.60 10.23
CA ALA A 341 14.09 -5.87 10.06
C ALA A 341 13.14 -6.97 9.56
N GLY A 342 11.94 -7.08 10.14
CA GLY A 342 10.96 -8.08 9.73
C GLY A 342 10.42 -7.86 8.32
N VAL A 343 10.22 -6.60 7.91
CA VAL A 343 9.74 -6.24 6.57
C VAL A 343 10.85 -6.40 5.52
N GLU A 344 12.11 -6.07 5.84
CA GLU A 344 13.27 -6.33 4.98
C GLU A 344 13.46 -7.83 4.75
N ALA A 345 13.38 -8.63 5.82
CA ALA A 345 13.45 -10.09 5.73
C ALA A 345 12.34 -10.67 4.85
N PHE A 346 11.12 -10.13 4.97
CA PHE A 346 10.00 -10.46 4.09
C PHE A 346 10.30 -10.15 2.62
N ALA A 347 10.66 -8.90 2.32
CA ALA A 347 10.91 -8.46 0.96
C ALA A 347 12.05 -9.25 0.28
N ALA A 348 13.06 -9.66 1.06
CA ALA A 348 14.20 -10.45 0.57
C ALA A 348 13.87 -11.91 0.25
N ARG A 349 12.91 -12.52 0.98
CA ARG A 349 12.61 -13.96 0.88
C ARG A 349 11.39 -14.27 0.03
N THR A 350 10.52 -13.30 -0.18
CA THR A 350 9.24 -13.50 -0.87
C THR A 350 9.29 -12.81 -2.22
N GLU A 351 9.22 -13.56 -3.31
CA GLU A 351 9.06 -12.97 -4.64
C GLU A 351 7.71 -12.24 -4.76
N HIS A 352 7.66 -11.15 -5.52
CA HIS A 352 6.40 -10.44 -5.76
C HIS A 352 5.74 -10.93 -7.05
N LEU A 353 4.57 -11.54 -6.92
CA LEU A 353 3.71 -12.05 -7.98
C LEU A 353 2.36 -11.33 -8.02
N GLY A 354 2.12 -10.42 -7.10
CA GLY A 354 0.84 -9.73 -6.94
C GLY A 354 -0.21 -10.55 -6.22
N SER A 355 0.13 -11.63 -5.49
CA SER A 355 -0.87 -12.49 -4.83
C SER A 355 -0.90 -12.29 -3.31
N ARG A 356 -2.08 -12.43 -2.69
CA ARG A 356 -2.19 -12.47 -1.22
C ARG A 356 -1.53 -13.67 -0.59
N GLN A 357 -1.27 -14.73 -1.37
CA GLN A 357 -0.52 -15.88 -0.88
C GLN A 357 0.87 -15.47 -0.37
N GLU A 358 1.47 -14.40 -0.92
CA GLU A 358 2.73 -13.84 -0.43
C GLU A 358 2.64 -13.41 1.04
N TYR A 359 1.49 -12.84 1.45
CA TYR A 359 1.28 -12.27 2.77
C TYR A 359 0.82 -13.32 3.77
N TRP A 360 -0.06 -14.23 3.33
CA TRP A 360 -0.67 -15.26 4.16
C TRP A 360 -0.82 -16.59 3.40
N PRO A 361 0.28 -17.35 3.24
CA PRO A 361 0.27 -18.61 2.48
C PRO A 361 -0.58 -19.71 3.14
N ARG A 362 -0.91 -19.57 4.43
CA ARG A 362 -1.82 -20.46 5.18
C ARG A 362 -3.30 -20.11 5.04
N LEU A 363 -3.62 -19.00 4.38
CA LEU A 363 -4.99 -18.53 4.18
C LEU A 363 -5.36 -18.47 2.70
N PHE A 364 -4.39 -18.11 1.85
CA PHE A 364 -4.56 -17.95 0.41
C PHE A 364 -3.74 -18.96 -0.39
N THR A 365 -4.21 -19.27 -1.59
CA THR A 365 -3.51 -20.06 -2.60
C THR A 365 -3.74 -19.44 -3.97
N ASN A 366 -2.70 -19.40 -4.81
CA ASN A 366 -2.81 -19.06 -6.23
C ASN A 366 -3.21 -20.25 -7.10
N ASP A 367 -3.22 -21.47 -6.56
CA ASP A 367 -3.68 -22.64 -7.30
C ASP A 367 -5.21 -22.75 -7.25
N LYS A 368 -5.84 -22.46 -8.39
CA LYS A 368 -7.29 -22.52 -8.57
C LYS A 368 -7.87 -23.91 -8.31
N LYS A 369 -7.10 -24.99 -8.46
CA LYS A 369 -7.60 -26.36 -8.30
C LYS A 369 -7.74 -26.76 -6.83
N THR A 370 -6.85 -26.27 -5.98
CA THR A 370 -6.85 -26.52 -4.53
C THR A 370 -7.59 -25.46 -3.74
N ALA A 371 -7.94 -24.34 -4.37
CA ALA A 371 -8.69 -23.29 -3.72
C ALA A 371 -10.12 -23.69 -3.35
N LEU A 372 -10.59 -23.16 -2.22
CA LEU A 372 -11.99 -23.22 -1.84
C LEU A 372 -12.82 -22.44 -2.87
N ASN A 373 -13.84 -23.10 -3.40
CA ASN A 373 -14.82 -22.51 -4.30
C ASN A 373 -16.21 -23.03 -3.94
N SER A 374 -16.75 -22.56 -2.82
CA SER A 374 -18.01 -23.06 -2.26
C SER A 374 -18.61 -21.96 -1.40
N PRO A 375 -19.94 -21.74 -1.35
CA PRO A 375 -20.59 -20.65 -0.61
C PRO A 375 -20.49 -20.74 0.94
N GLU A 376 -19.44 -21.39 1.44
CA GLU A 376 -19.11 -21.63 2.84
C GLU A 376 -17.75 -21.01 3.21
N GLU A 377 -17.16 -20.14 2.37
CA GLU A 377 -15.86 -19.50 2.67
C GLU A 377 -15.89 -18.79 4.03
N SER A 378 -16.98 -18.07 4.35
CA SER A 378 -17.13 -17.41 5.64
C SER A 378 -17.23 -18.40 6.80
N ALA A 379 -17.92 -19.52 6.61
CA ALA A 379 -18.08 -20.55 7.63
C ALA A 379 -16.75 -21.24 7.94
N GLU A 380 -15.93 -21.54 6.93
CA GLU A 380 -14.59 -22.12 7.13
C GLU A 380 -13.65 -21.14 7.85
N LEU A 381 -13.69 -19.84 7.51
CA LEU A 381 -12.90 -18.79 8.18
C LEU A 381 -13.27 -18.56 9.66
N LEU A 382 -14.49 -18.92 10.07
CA LEU A 382 -14.95 -18.86 11.45
C LEU A 382 -14.53 -20.11 12.26
N LYS A 383 -14.38 -21.27 11.61
CA LYS A 383 -14.03 -22.53 12.28
C LYS A 383 -12.57 -22.58 12.72
N ARG A 384 -11.66 -21.96 11.95
CA ARG A 384 -10.21 -22.10 12.14
C ARG A 384 -9.49 -20.79 11.89
N GLU A 385 -8.39 -20.57 12.61
CA GLU A 385 -7.47 -19.46 12.32
C GLU A 385 -6.79 -19.66 10.96
N TRP A 386 -6.37 -20.88 10.63
CA TRP A 386 -5.73 -21.20 9.36
C TRP A 386 -6.55 -22.21 8.57
N LEU A 387 -6.54 -22.09 7.25
CA LEU A 387 -7.29 -22.99 6.36
C LEU A 387 -6.39 -24.16 5.93
N PRO A 388 -6.92 -25.40 5.91
CA PRO A 388 -6.18 -26.53 5.35
C PRO A 388 -5.90 -26.31 3.86
N PRO A 389 -4.85 -26.94 3.28
CA PRO A 389 -4.40 -26.66 1.91
C PRO A 389 -5.49 -26.71 0.84
N ASP A 390 -6.45 -27.64 0.97
CA ASP A 390 -7.59 -27.88 0.06
C ASP A 390 -8.78 -26.92 0.27
N LYS A 391 -8.68 -26.00 1.23
CA LYS A 391 -9.72 -25.02 1.53
C LYS A 391 -9.18 -23.60 1.63
N ARG A 392 -7.99 -23.31 1.10
CA ARG A 392 -7.44 -21.95 1.10
C ARG A 392 -8.20 -21.08 0.10
N LEU A 393 -8.27 -19.79 0.38
CA LEU A 393 -8.96 -18.83 -0.48
C LEU A 393 -8.16 -18.58 -1.77
N TYR A 394 -8.86 -18.50 -2.90
CA TYR A 394 -8.21 -18.22 -4.17
C TYR A 394 -7.70 -16.77 -4.26
N SER A 395 -6.40 -16.59 -4.49
CA SER A 395 -5.78 -15.31 -4.83
C SER A 395 -4.77 -15.51 -5.97
N PRO A 396 -5.15 -15.18 -7.22
CA PRO A 396 -4.32 -15.43 -8.39
C PRO A 396 -3.04 -14.58 -8.38
N THR A 397 -2.10 -14.88 -9.28
CA THR A 397 -0.99 -13.98 -9.58
C THR A 397 -1.39 -12.94 -10.63
N LEU A 398 -0.72 -11.79 -10.66
CA LEU A 398 -1.09 -10.66 -11.52
C LEU A 398 -1.10 -11.05 -13.00
N ASN A 399 -0.05 -11.72 -13.47
CA ASN A 399 0.13 -12.10 -14.87
C ASN A 399 -0.88 -13.15 -15.35
N GLU A 400 -1.54 -13.89 -14.44
CA GLU A 400 -2.57 -14.86 -14.79
C GLU A 400 -3.91 -14.20 -15.12
N VAL A 401 -4.20 -13.03 -14.52
CA VAL A 401 -5.53 -12.42 -14.57
C VAL A 401 -5.55 -11.06 -15.23
N TRP A 402 -4.40 -10.41 -15.40
CA TRP A 402 -4.28 -9.10 -16.01
C TRP A 402 -3.17 -9.08 -17.06
N GLN A 403 -3.43 -8.35 -18.15
CA GLN A 403 -2.44 -8.08 -19.19
C GLN A 403 -1.88 -6.66 -19.00
N ASP A 404 -0.67 -6.45 -19.50
CA ASP A 404 -0.05 -5.13 -19.55
C ASP A 404 -0.95 -4.19 -20.37
N MET A 405 -1.31 -3.06 -19.76
CA MET A 405 -2.18 -2.08 -20.40
C MET A 405 -1.39 -0.85 -20.84
N PRO A 406 -1.54 -0.41 -22.10
CA PRO A 406 -1.07 0.90 -22.50
C PRO A 406 -1.91 1.97 -21.79
N TYR A 407 -1.27 3.01 -21.27
CA TYR A 407 -1.98 4.16 -20.69
C TYR A 407 -2.04 5.32 -21.67
N GLU A 408 -3.08 6.13 -21.53
CA GLU A 408 -3.17 7.41 -22.21
C GLU A 408 -1.94 8.28 -21.92
N PRO A 409 -1.57 9.17 -22.85
CA PRO A 409 -0.50 10.13 -22.65
C PRO A 409 -0.64 10.89 -21.33
N ILE A 410 0.45 10.95 -20.57
CA ILE A 410 0.49 11.64 -19.28
C ILE A 410 0.28 13.14 -19.51
N THR A 411 -0.73 13.72 -18.86
CA THR A 411 -1.00 15.16 -18.89
C THR A 411 0.19 15.92 -18.33
N ARG A 412 0.65 16.94 -19.07
CA ARG A 412 1.90 17.65 -18.81
C ARG A 412 1.61 18.96 -18.11
N TYR A 413 1.83 18.99 -16.80
CA TYR A 413 1.87 20.22 -16.03
C TYR A 413 2.63 19.99 -14.72
N ASP A 414 3.29 21.03 -14.25
CA ASP A 414 3.91 21.09 -12.93
C ASP A 414 2.84 21.50 -11.90
N TRP A 415 2.58 20.62 -10.93
CA TRP A 415 1.54 20.80 -9.92
C TRP A 415 1.88 21.86 -8.86
N PHE A 416 3.16 22.21 -8.68
CA PHE A 416 3.60 23.13 -7.64
C PHE A 416 3.31 24.59 -8.04
N LYS A 417 2.08 25.03 -7.75
CA LYS A 417 1.57 26.37 -8.07
C LYS A 417 1.29 27.24 -6.85
N THR A 418 0.93 26.63 -5.73
CA THR A 418 0.55 27.32 -4.48
C THR A 418 1.46 26.92 -3.33
N LYS A 419 1.29 27.57 -2.18
CA LYS A 419 2.09 27.29 -0.97
C LYS A 419 1.55 26.10 -0.16
N ASP A 420 0.39 25.56 -0.51
CA ASP A 420 -0.36 24.61 0.32
C ASP A 420 0.46 23.33 0.62
N ALA A 421 1.22 22.86 -0.37
CA ALA A 421 2.09 21.69 -0.21
C ALA A 421 3.23 21.90 0.81
N LEU A 422 3.59 23.14 1.15
CA LEU A 422 4.68 23.45 2.07
C LEU A 422 4.33 23.14 3.52
N ASP A 423 3.05 23.19 3.87
CA ASP A 423 2.57 22.90 5.23
C ASP A 423 2.77 21.42 5.58
N HIS A 424 2.81 20.56 4.57
CA HIS A 424 3.06 19.13 4.72
C HIS A 424 4.55 18.76 4.90
N LEU A 425 5.48 19.67 4.59
CA LEU A 425 6.92 19.44 4.73
C LEU A 425 7.35 19.54 6.20
N ASN A 426 6.82 18.64 7.03
CA ASN A 426 7.03 18.57 8.46
C ASN A 426 7.35 17.13 8.90
N ARG A 427 7.88 16.98 10.12
CA ARG A 427 8.38 15.71 10.63
C ARG A 427 7.30 14.62 10.62
N PRO A 428 7.57 13.42 10.04
CA PRO A 428 6.68 12.28 10.12
C PRO A 428 6.43 11.84 11.57
N LYS A 429 5.17 11.56 11.89
CA LYS A 429 4.73 11.08 13.21
C LYS A 429 4.67 9.55 13.19
N ARG A 430 5.29 8.91 14.19
CA ARG A 430 5.23 7.44 14.31
C ARG A 430 3.84 7.04 14.82
N PRO A 431 3.13 6.15 14.12
CA PRO A 431 1.89 5.57 14.66
C PRO A 431 2.22 4.62 15.82
N VAL A 432 1.26 4.49 16.75
CA VAL A 432 1.41 3.65 17.96
C VAL A 432 0.63 2.35 17.82
N LEU A 433 -0.54 2.38 17.17
CA LEU A 433 -1.32 1.21 16.83
C LEU A 433 -0.94 0.81 15.40
N ILE A 434 -0.15 -0.25 15.29
CA ILE A 434 0.43 -0.68 14.01
C ILE A 434 0.17 -2.16 13.72
N GLU A 435 -0.12 -2.98 14.72
CA GLU A 435 -0.45 -4.39 14.51
C GLU A 435 -1.79 -4.51 13.76
N MET A 436 -1.78 -5.21 12.63
CA MET A 436 -2.90 -5.29 11.70
C MET A 436 -3.37 -6.72 11.39
N SER A 437 -2.78 -7.77 11.95
CA SER A 437 -3.14 -9.15 11.58
C SER A 437 -4.61 -9.46 11.89
N HIS A 438 -5.09 -9.07 13.08
CA HIS A 438 -6.48 -9.29 13.46
C HIS A 438 -7.45 -8.40 12.66
N ALA A 439 -7.12 -7.12 12.50
CA ALA A 439 -7.95 -6.17 11.75
C ALA A 439 -8.05 -6.55 10.27
N HIS A 440 -6.93 -6.96 9.66
CA HIS A 440 -6.89 -7.44 8.29
C HIS A 440 -7.67 -8.75 8.15
N ARG A 441 -7.53 -9.68 9.11
CA ARG A 441 -8.28 -10.95 9.08
C ARG A 441 -9.78 -10.72 9.18
N PHE A 442 -10.20 -9.85 10.09
CA PHE A 442 -11.61 -9.50 10.26
C PHE A 442 -12.19 -8.92 8.96
N ALA A 443 -11.41 -8.12 8.24
CA ALA A 443 -11.83 -7.61 6.95
C ALA A 443 -11.90 -8.69 5.85
N VAL A 444 -11.07 -9.76 5.90
CA VAL A 444 -11.24 -10.98 5.08
C VAL A 444 -12.53 -11.72 5.42
N GLN A 445 -12.85 -11.87 6.70
CA GLN A 445 -14.08 -12.51 7.14
C GLN A 445 -15.31 -11.72 6.67
N LYS A 446 -15.28 -10.39 6.78
CA LYS A 446 -16.35 -9.52 6.25
C LYS A 446 -16.51 -9.68 4.74
N ALA A 447 -15.40 -9.78 4.00
CA ALA A 447 -15.41 -10.02 2.56
C ALA A 447 -16.11 -11.34 2.21
N ALA A 448 -15.73 -12.42 2.90
CA ALA A 448 -16.31 -13.74 2.70
C ALA A 448 -17.80 -13.79 3.06
N LEU A 449 -18.24 -13.11 4.13
CA LEU A 449 -19.66 -13.04 4.48
C LEU A 449 -20.49 -12.38 3.38
N THR A 450 -19.99 -11.30 2.78
CA THR A 450 -20.69 -10.64 1.67
C THR A 450 -20.70 -11.51 0.41
N HIS A 451 -19.60 -12.21 0.15
CA HIS A 451 -19.50 -13.19 -0.95
C HIS A 451 -20.57 -14.29 -0.83
N ASP A 452 -20.63 -14.95 0.32
CA ASP A 452 -21.56 -16.06 0.56
C ASP A 452 -23.03 -15.58 0.48
N ALA A 453 -23.31 -14.40 1.04
CA ALA A 453 -24.63 -13.77 0.93
C ALA A 453 -25.02 -13.48 -0.51
N ASN A 454 -24.11 -12.96 -1.34
CA ASN A 454 -24.41 -12.66 -2.74
C ASN A 454 -24.68 -13.94 -3.55
N ARG A 455 -23.87 -14.99 -3.34
CA ARG A 455 -24.09 -16.31 -3.98
C ARG A 455 -25.43 -16.92 -3.57
N ALA A 456 -25.81 -16.81 -2.29
CA ALA A 456 -27.10 -17.31 -1.81
C ALA A 456 -28.29 -16.59 -2.48
N VAL A 457 -28.20 -15.25 -2.64
CA VAL A 457 -29.22 -14.47 -3.36
C VAL A 457 -29.30 -14.88 -4.82
N HIS A 458 -28.16 -15.01 -5.51
CA HIS A 458 -28.13 -15.44 -6.90
C HIS A 458 -28.70 -16.84 -7.11
N ALA A 459 -28.38 -17.81 -6.23
CA ALA A 459 -28.94 -19.16 -6.27
C ALA A 459 -30.47 -19.15 -6.07
N ALA A 460 -30.98 -18.34 -5.14
CA ALA A 460 -32.42 -18.21 -4.91
C ALA A 460 -33.16 -17.60 -6.12
N VAL A 461 -32.54 -16.64 -6.81
CA VAL A 461 -33.10 -16.03 -8.03
C VAL A 461 -33.06 -17.00 -9.22
N SER A 462 -31.99 -17.80 -9.38
CA SER A 462 -31.92 -18.80 -10.45
C SER A 462 -32.93 -19.93 -10.25
N ASP A 463 -33.18 -20.35 -9.01
CA ASP A 463 -34.18 -21.38 -8.69
C ASP A 463 -35.62 -20.87 -8.85
N ALA A 464 -35.84 -19.56 -8.76
CA ALA A 464 -37.13 -18.91 -8.96
C ALA A 464 -37.44 -18.57 -10.43
N ALA A 465 -36.49 -18.73 -11.36
CA ALA A 465 -36.72 -18.50 -12.78
C ALA A 465 -37.64 -19.61 -13.35
N PRO A 466 -38.71 -19.27 -14.10
CA PRO A 466 -39.61 -20.27 -14.64
C PRO A 466 -38.83 -21.20 -15.58
N ARG A 467 -38.82 -22.50 -15.26
CA ARG A 467 -38.34 -23.54 -16.18
C ARG A 467 -39.15 -23.39 -17.47
N GLN A 468 -38.51 -22.96 -18.55
CA GLN A 468 -39.19 -22.93 -19.85
C GLN A 468 -39.60 -24.38 -20.20
N PRO A 469 -40.87 -24.58 -20.62
CA PRO A 469 -41.43 -25.90 -20.86
C PRO A 469 -40.78 -26.64 -22.03
#